data_AF-A0A380C1P9-F1
#
_entry.id   AF-A0A380C1P9-F1
#
_cell.length_a   1.000
_cell.length_b   1.000
_cell.length_c   1.000
_cell.angle_alpha   90.00
_cell.angle_beta   90.00
_cell.angle_gamma   90.00
#
_symmetry.space_group_name_H-M   'P 1'
#
loop_
_entity.id
_entity.type
_entity.pdbx_description
1 polymer ?
#
loop_
_entity_poly.entity_id
_entity_poly.type
_entity_poly.pdbx_seq_one_letter_code
_entity_poly.pdbx_strand_id
1 'polypeptide(L)'
;MPNLLLRLILLWSLVIAFIPAKVSALPLIDTPAPILLKAETYGVPEGLSQSTVTSITEDSDGYIWIGTLNGLNRFDGKEFKQYFANDGSGLKSSFIQSLYFHKDLLLVGTNNGLYTYNKEKNTFISVSGINGAVWSLQGMGDSILVGLNDKIAKEGANKSEM
;
A
#
# COMPACT_ATOMS: atom_id res chain seq x y z
N MET A 1 71.60 29.02 46.87
CA MET A 1 70.86 30.29 46.74
C MET A 1 69.56 30.00 46.00
N PRO A 2 68.35 30.19 46.56
CA PRO A 2 67.13 29.92 45.81
C PRO A 2 66.78 31.12 44.91
N ASN A 3 66.60 30.85 43.61
CA ASN A 3 66.51 31.84 42.55
C ASN A 3 65.18 32.62 42.56
N LEU A 4 65.32 33.95 42.67
CA LEU A 4 64.28 34.98 42.59
C LEU A 4 63.33 34.82 41.37
N LEU A 5 63.82 34.20 40.30
CA LEU A 5 63.08 33.83 39.08
C LEU A 5 61.87 32.92 39.34
N LEU A 6 61.95 31.99 40.30
CA LEU A 6 60.85 31.06 40.58
C LEU A 6 59.64 31.78 41.23
N ARG A 7 59.89 32.84 42.03
CA ARG A 7 58.83 33.63 42.67
C ARG A 7 58.08 34.52 41.68
N LEU A 8 58.74 35.00 40.64
CA LEU A 8 58.11 35.86 39.62
C LEU A 8 57.23 35.06 38.64
N ILE A 9 57.59 33.80 38.35
CA ILE A 9 56.79 32.91 37.48
C ILE A 9 55.46 32.52 38.15
N LEU A 10 55.46 32.30 39.48
CA LEU A 10 54.25 31.95 40.24
C LEU A 10 53.24 33.10 40.38
N LEU A 11 53.68 34.35 40.23
CA LEU A 11 52.81 35.54 40.28
C LEU A 11 52.10 35.83 38.96
N TRP A 12 52.59 35.29 37.83
CA TRP A 12 51.96 35.42 36.51
C TRP A 12 50.99 34.30 36.15
N SER A 13 51.01 33.18 36.88
CA SER A 13 50.04 32.10 36.66
C SER A 13 48.64 32.39 37.25
N LEU A 14 48.49 33.44 38.07
CA LEU A 14 47.21 33.76 38.73
C LEU A 14 46.29 34.69 37.92
N VAL A 15 46.68 35.08 36.69
CA VAL A 15 45.86 35.93 35.81
C VAL A 15 45.71 35.27 34.43
N ILE A 16 45.29 34.01 34.40
CA ILE A 16 44.72 33.43 33.17
C ILE A 16 43.20 33.53 33.29
N ALA A 17 42.72 34.72 32.91
CA ALA A 17 41.48 34.99 32.19
C ALA A 17 40.31 34.01 32.44
N PHE A 18 39.48 34.31 33.44
CA PHE A 18 38.11 33.79 33.50
C PHE A 18 37.25 34.59 32.51
N ILE A 19 37.35 34.28 31.22
CA ILE A 19 36.34 34.70 30.25
C ILE A 19 35.23 33.66 30.34
N PRO A 20 34.02 33.97 30.84
CA PRO A 20 32.92 33.02 30.76
C PRO A 20 32.59 32.85 29.28
N ALA A 21 33.00 31.72 28.69
CA ALA A 21 32.52 31.33 27.38
C ALA A 21 31.00 31.19 27.48
N LYS A 22 30.26 32.05 26.80
CA LYS A 22 28.82 31.92 26.68
C LYS A 22 28.57 30.72 25.78
N VAL A 23 28.39 29.54 26.37
CA VAL A 23 27.97 28.34 25.65
C VAL A 23 26.50 28.51 25.32
N SER A 24 26.19 29.06 24.15
CA SER A 24 24.84 28.95 23.60
C SER A 24 24.65 27.52 23.13
N ALA A 25 23.72 26.80 23.75
CA ALA A 25 23.25 25.54 23.17
C ALA A 25 22.69 25.85 21.78
N LEU A 26 23.18 25.14 20.76
CA LEU A 26 22.51 25.14 19.46
C LEU A 26 21.06 24.70 19.69
N PRO A 27 20.07 25.28 19.00
CA PRO A 27 18.71 24.78 19.09
C PRO A 27 18.73 23.29 18.75
N LEU A 28 18.21 22.46 19.65
CA LEU A 28 17.89 21.07 19.34
C LEU A 28 16.94 21.14 18.14
N ILE A 29 17.43 20.76 16.97
CA ILE A 29 16.61 20.61 15.78
C ILE A 29 15.68 19.44 16.09
N ASP A 30 14.46 19.75 16.51
CA ASP A 30 13.37 18.80 16.75
C ASP A 30 12.80 18.30 15.42
N THR A 31 13.67 17.83 14.52
CA THR A 31 13.21 17.10 13.35
C THR A 31 12.87 15.69 13.82
N PRO A 32 11.63 15.21 13.61
CA PRO A 32 11.32 13.82 13.90
C PRO A 32 12.29 12.93 13.13
N ALA A 33 12.86 11.94 13.82
CA ALA A 33 13.77 10.99 13.20
C ALA A 33 13.12 10.43 11.92
N PRO A 34 13.86 10.30 10.82
CA PRO A 34 13.29 9.79 9.58
C PRO A 34 12.73 8.39 9.83
N ILE A 35 11.48 8.16 9.40
CA ILE A 35 10.88 6.83 9.39
C ILE A 35 11.68 6.00 8.37
N LEU A 36 12.53 5.09 8.87
CA LEU A 36 13.26 4.15 8.01
C LEU A 36 12.29 3.03 7.60
N LEU A 37 11.74 3.12 6.40
CA LEU A 37 10.92 2.06 5.84
C LEU A 37 11.84 0.95 5.29
N LYS A 38 11.80 -0.23 5.91
CA LYS A 38 12.34 -1.44 5.27
C LYS A 38 11.30 -1.94 4.28
N ALA A 39 11.66 -2.00 3.00
CA ALA A 39 10.80 -2.52 1.94
C ALA A 39 11.31 -3.87 1.44
N GLU A 40 10.37 -4.77 1.16
CA GLU A 40 10.60 -5.99 0.40
C GLU A 40 9.89 -5.81 -0.95
N THR A 41 10.52 -6.28 -2.03
CA THR A 41 10.03 -6.08 -3.39
C THR A 41 9.57 -7.41 -3.97
N TYR A 42 8.38 -7.39 -4.56
CA TYR A 42 7.83 -8.50 -5.32
C TYR A 42 7.42 -7.98 -6.70
N GLY A 43 7.95 -8.57 -7.75
CA GLY A 43 7.66 -8.24 -9.13
C GLY A 43 7.38 -9.49 -9.96
N VAL A 44 7.55 -9.36 -11.27
CA VAL A 44 7.33 -10.46 -12.21
C VAL A 44 8.22 -11.68 -11.91
N PRO A 45 9.53 -11.52 -11.58
CA PRO A 45 10.37 -12.67 -11.20
C PRO A 45 9.87 -13.44 -9.98
N GLU A 46 9.21 -12.76 -9.04
CA GLU A 46 8.65 -13.34 -7.81
C GLU A 46 7.24 -13.92 -8.01
N GLY A 47 6.63 -13.76 -9.18
CA GLY A 47 5.34 -14.35 -9.52
C GLY A 47 4.20 -13.36 -9.73
N LEU A 48 4.44 -12.04 -9.75
CA LEU A 48 3.43 -11.08 -10.20
C LEU A 48 3.14 -11.25 -11.70
N SER A 49 1.88 -11.30 -12.10
CA SER A 49 1.51 -11.55 -13.50
C SER A 49 1.99 -10.49 -14.49
N GLN A 50 2.00 -9.20 -14.08
CA GLN A 50 2.41 -8.07 -14.90
C GLN A 50 2.87 -6.90 -14.02
N SER A 51 3.86 -6.14 -14.48
CA SER A 51 4.62 -5.14 -13.68
C SER A 51 3.86 -3.86 -13.30
N THR A 52 2.70 -3.61 -13.88
CA THR A 52 1.86 -2.44 -13.64
C THR A 52 0.68 -2.83 -12.78
N VAL A 53 0.82 -2.64 -11.48
CA VAL A 53 -0.26 -2.81 -10.50
C VAL A 53 -1.24 -1.65 -10.60
N THR A 54 -2.52 -1.96 -10.72
CA THR A 54 -3.61 -0.98 -10.86
C THR A 54 -4.42 -0.83 -9.58
N SER A 55 -4.49 -1.88 -8.78
CA SER A 55 -5.33 -1.93 -7.58
C SER A 55 -4.85 -3.02 -6.62
N ILE A 56 -5.05 -2.78 -5.31
CA ILE A 56 -4.74 -3.74 -4.25
C ILE A 56 -5.88 -3.72 -3.24
N THR A 57 -6.29 -4.88 -2.73
CA THR A 57 -7.20 -5.01 -1.59
C THR A 57 -6.86 -6.27 -0.78
N GLU A 58 -7.39 -6.39 0.43
CA GLU A 58 -7.20 -7.55 1.31
C GLU A 58 -8.57 -8.20 1.54
N ASP A 59 -8.62 -9.54 1.52
CA ASP A 59 -9.82 -10.28 1.91
C ASP A 59 -9.84 -10.66 3.39
N SER A 60 -10.95 -11.22 3.85
CA SER A 60 -11.16 -11.61 5.25
C SER A 60 -10.22 -12.72 5.74
N ASP A 61 -9.57 -13.45 4.83
CA ASP A 61 -8.62 -14.51 5.17
C ASP A 61 -7.17 -14.00 5.24
N GLY A 62 -6.95 -12.72 4.94
CA GLY A 62 -5.63 -12.10 4.88
C GLY A 62 -4.90 -12.31 3.56
N TYR A 63 -5.57 -12.80 2.50
CA TYR A 63 -4.96 -12.79 1.18
C TYR A 63 -5.00 -11.40 0.58
N ILE A 64 -3.88 -11.00 -0.03
CA ILE A 64 -3.76 -9.74 -0.75
C ILE A 64 -4.12 -9.99 -2.21
N TRP A 65 -5.13 -9.29 -2.70
CA TRP A 65 -5.58 -9.31 -4.09
C TRP A 65 -5.00 -8.12 -4.83
N ILE A 66 -4.39 -8.38 -5.98
CA ILE A 66 -3.60 -7.41 -6.72
C ILE A 66 -4.02 -7.46 -8.19
N GLY A 67 -4.63 -6.37 -8.65
CA GLY A 67 -4.98 -6.16 -10.04
C GLY A 67 -3.81 -5.61 -10.83
N THR A 68 -3.62 -6.10 -12.05
CA THR A 68 -2.59 -5.60 -12.97
C THR A 68 -3.18 -5.30 -14.34
N LEU A 69 -2.40 -4.71 -15.25
CA LEU A 69 -2.82 -4.55 -16.65
C LEU A 69 -3.05 -5.89 -17.37
N ASN A 70 -2.44 -6.98 -16.87
CA ASN A 70 -2.65 -8.33 -17.41
C ASN A 70 -2.52 -9.39 -16.31
N GLY A 71 -3.62 -9.61 -15.60
CA GLY A 71 -3.82 -10.68 -14.63
C GLY A 71 -4.31 -10.14 -13.29
N LEU A 72 -5.12 -10.95 -12.62
CA LEU A 72 -5.45 -10.80 -11.21
C LEU A 72 -4.55 -11.73 -10.41
N ASN A 73 -3.96 -11.23 -9.33
CA ASN A 73 -3.08 -12.02 -8.48
C ASN A 73 -3.68 -12.10 -7.08
N ARG A 74 -3.53 -13.26 -6.44
CA ARG A 74 -3.78 -13.46 -5.01
C ARG A 74 -2.46 -13.86 -4.35
N PHE A 75 -2.06 -13.12 -3.33
CA PHE A 75 -0.79 -13.27 -2.64
C PHE A 75 -1.02 -13.63 -1.18
N ASP A 76 -0.32 -14.64 -0.68
CA ASP A 76 -0.45 -15.13 0.70
C ASP A 76 0.69 -14.66 1.64
N GLY A 77 1.52 -13.73 1.15
CA GLY A 77 2.75 -13.30 1.82
C GLY A 77 4.01 -14.04 1.35
N LYS A 78 3.88 -15.09 0.54
CA LYS A 78 4.99 -15.90 0.01
C LYS A 78 4.85 -16.21 -1.48
N GLU A 79 3.68 -16.66 -1.91
CA GLU A 79 3.42 -17.15 -3.26
C GLU A 79 2.26 -16.40 -3.91
N PHE A 80 2.37 -16.22 -5.23
CA PHE A 80 1.31 -15.63 -6.06
C PHE A 80 0.52 -16.72 -6.77
N LYS A 81 -0.80 -16.65 -6.66
CA LYS A 81 -1.74 -17.34 -7.55
C LYS A 81 -2.26 -16.35 -8.58
N GLN A 82 -2.09 -16.66 -9.85
CA GLN A 82 -2.49 -15.80 -10.97
C GLN A 82 -3.80 -16.29 -11.58
N TYR A 83 -4.61 -15.35 -12.05
CA TYR A 83 -5.84 -15.59 -12.80
C TYR A 83 -5.84 -14.72 -14.07
N PHE A 84 -6.20 -15.33 -15.18
CA PHE A 84 -6.20 -14.70 -16.49
C PHE A 84 -7.56 -14.86 -17.20
N ALA A 85 -7.78 -14.05 -18.23
CA ALA A 85 -8.94 -14.19 -19.10
C ALA A 85 -9.01 -15.60 -19.70
N ASN A 86 -10.15 -16.25 -19.54
CA ASN A 86 -10.50 -17.53 -20.14
C ASN A 86 -9.59 -18.71 -19.73
N ASP A 87 -8.99 -18.65 -18.53
CA ASP A 87 -8.18 -19.73 -17.94
C ASP A 87 -9.01 -20.85 -17.28
N GLY A 88 -10.34 -20.80 -17.42
CA GLY A 88 -11.28 -21.71 -16.77
C GLY A 88 -11.80 -21.22 -15.41
N SER A 89 -11.25 -20.13 -14.84
CA SER A 89 -11.74 -19.51 -13.61
C SER A 89 -13.08 -18.77 -13.79
N GLY A 90 -13.47 -18.46 -15.03
CA GLY A 90 -14.67 -17.68 -15.35
C GLY A 90 -14.41 -16.17 -15.55
N LEU A 91 -13.20 -15.71 -15.24
CA LEU A 91 -12.77 -14.35 -15.57
C LEU A 91 -12.63 -14.22 -17.10
N LYS A 92 -13.24 -13.19 -17.71
CA LYS A 92 -13.18 -12.99 -19.17
C LYS A 92 -12.25 -11.86 -19.61
N SER A 93 -11.62 -11.17 -18.65
CA SER A 93 -10.61 -10.16 -18.93
C SER A 93 -9.51 -10.15 -17.88
N SER A 94 -8.26 -10.06 -18.34
CA SER A 94 -7.07 -9.94 -17.50
C SER A 94 -6.75 -8.49 -17.14
N PHE A 95 -7.36 -7.49 -17.80
CA PHE A 95 -7.08 -6.09 -17.46
C PHE A 95 -7.95 -5.70 -16.26
N ILE A 96 -7.35 -5.77 -15.07
CA ILE A 96 -7.98 -5.41 -13.80
C ILE A 96 -7.80 -3.92 -13.58
N GLN A 97 -8.89 -3.21 -13.33
CA GLN A 97 -8.91 -1.76 -13.17
C GLN A 97 -9.16 -1.35 -11.72
N SER A 98 -10.01 -2.11 -11.01
CA SER A 98 -10.33 -1.82 -9.63
C SER A 98 -10.62 -3.12 -8.86
N LEU A 99 -10.28 -3.10 -7.58
CA LEU A 99 -10.58 -4.16 -6.64
C LEU A 99 -11.23 -3.54 -5.41
N TYR A 100 -12.24 -4.21 -4.87
CA TYR A 100 -12.87 -3.79 -3.64
C TYR A 100 -13.41 -5.00 -2.89
N PHE A 101 -13.01 -5.13 -1.63
CA PHE A 101 -13.54 -6.16 -0.74
C PHE A 101 -14.59 -5.56 0.19
N HIS A 102 -15.77 -6.18 0.24
CA HIS A 102 -16.88 -5.73 1.08
C HIS A 102 -17.71 -6.90 1.58
N LYS A 103 -17.83 -7.05 2.91
CA LYS A 103 -18.68 -8.08 3.56
C LYS A 103 -18.46 -9.47 2.97
N ASP A 104 -17.21 -9.94 2.98
CA ASP A 104 -16.79 -11.24 2.45
C ASP A 104 -16.98 -11.45 0.94
N LEU A 105 -17.26 -10.36 0.20
CA LEU A 105 -17.37 -10.36 -1.24
C LEU A 105 -16.21 -9.56 -1.85
N LEU A 106 -15.36 -10.26 -2.61
CA LEU A 106 -14.38 -9.61 -3.47
C LEU A 106 -15.05 -9.23 -4.79
N LEU A 107 -14.99 -7.94 -5.11
CA LEU A 107 -15.37 -7.38 -6.40
C LEU A 107 -14.14 -7.10 -7.25
N VAL A 108 -14.23 -7.50 -8.51
CA VAL A 108 -13.17 -7.36 -9.50
C VAL A 108 -13.70 -6.55 -10.68
N GLY A 109 -13.32 -5.28 -10.73
CA GLY A 109 -13.60 -4.41 -11.86
C GLY A 109 -12.57 -4.61 -12.96
N THR A 110 -13.04 -4.95 -14.16
CA THR A 110 -12.20 -5.15 -15.34
C THR A 110 -12.55 -4.15 -16.44
N ASN A 111 -11.79 -4.15 -17.53
CA ASN A 111 -12.20 -3.43 -18.74
C ASN A 111 -13.43 -4.04 -19.45
N ASN A 112 -13.90 -5.22 -19.01
CA ASN A 112 -15.01 -5.97 -19.60
C ASN A 112 -16.00 -6.47 -18.53
N GLY A 113 -16.42 -5.56 -17.66
CA GLY A 113 -17.44 -5.77 -16.65
C GLY A 113 -16.92 -5.97 -15.23
N LEU A 114 -17.86 -6.18 -14.32
CA LEU A 114 -17.65 -6.43 -12.90
C LEU A 114 -17.83 -7.92 -12.59
N TYR A 115 -16.98 -8.47 -11.74
CA TYR A 115 -17.04 -9.87 -11.31
C TYR A 115 -17.04 -9.99 -9.78
N THR A 116 -17.67 -11.03 -9.27
CA THR A 116 -17.55 -11.50 -7.89
C THR A 116 -16.70 -12.76 -7.83
N TYR A 117 -15.95 -12.94 -6.74
CA TYR A 117 -15.18 -14.16 -6.50
C TYR A 117 -15.96 -15.14 -5.61
N ASN A 118 -16.11 -16.37 -6.08
CA ASN A 118 -16.60 -17.50 -5.29
C ASN A 118 -15.40 -18.27 -4.72
N LYS A 119 -15.19 -18.15 -3.40
CA LYS A 119 -14.07 -18.75 -2.68
C LYS A 119 -14.08 -20.29 -2.70
N GLU A 120 -15.26 -20.91 -2.58
CA GLU A 120 -15.39 -22.37 -2.54
C GLU A 120 -14.95 -23.00 -3.85
N LYS A 121 -15.37 -22.41 -4.97
CA LYS A 121 -15.09 -22.94 -6.32
C LYS A 121 -13.82 -22.35 -6.93
N ASN A 122 -13.24 -21.31 -6.33
CA ASN A 122 -12.16 -20.50 -6.91
C ASN A 122 -12.51 -19.94 -8.29
N THR A 123 -13.76 -19.50 -8.48
CA THR A 123 -14.28 -19.01 -9.76
C THR A 123 -14.78 -17.58 -9.67
N PHE A 124 -14.83 -16.90 -10.82
CA PHE A 124 -15.38 -15.56 -10.96
C PHE A 124 -16.73 -15.61 -11.68
N ILE A 125 -17.69 -14.86 -11.15
CA ILE A 125 -19.05 -14.76 -11.70
C ILE A 125 -19.26 -13.31 -12.13
N SER A 126 -19.65 -13.10 -13.38
CA SER A 126 -19.97 -11.76 -13.89
C SER A 126 -21.21 -11.21 -13.20
N VAL A 127 -21.17 -9.94 -12.78
CA VAL A 127 -22.33 -9.21 -12.27
C VAL A 127 -23.15 -8.72 -13.47
N SER A 128 -24.38 -9.19 -13.59
CA SER A 128 -25.31 -8.79 -14.64
C SER A 128 -25.59 -7.29 -14.60
N GLY A 129 -25.74 -6.66 -15.77
CA GLY A 129 -26.07 -5.23 -15.86
C GLY A 129 -24.87 -4.28 -15.78
N ILE A 130 -23.70 -4.75 -15.31
CA ILE A 130 -22.46 -3.98 -15.27
C ILE A 130 -21.51 -4.45 -16.38
N ASN A 131 -21.61 -3.81 -17.54
CA ASN A 131 -20.79 -4.09 -18.72
C ASN A 131 -19.77 -2.98 -18.97
N GLY A 132 -18.65 -3.31 -19.60
CA GLY A 132 -17.59 -2.36 -19.96
C GLY A 132 -16.62 -2.06 -18.82
N ALA A 133 -15.88 -0.95 -18.95
CA ALA A 133 -14.78 -0.63 -18.04
C ALA A 133 -15.27 -0.19 -16.65
N VAL A 134 -14.74 -0.84 -15.61
CA VAL A 134 -15.03 -0.55 -14.20
C VAL A 134 -13.80 0.07 -13.53
N TRP A 135 -13.75 1.39 -13.54
CA TRP A 135 -12.58 2.16 -13.11
C TRP A 135 -12.46 2.33 -11.60
N SER A 136 -13.59 2.29 -10.89
CA SER A 136 -13.58 2.46 -9.43
C SER A 136 -14.75 1.72 -8.79
N LEU A 137 -14.49 1.25 -7.57
CA LEU A 137 -15.44 0.54 -6.73
C LEU A 137 -15.33 1.11 -5.33
N GLN A 138 -16.46 1.43 -4.71
CA GLN A 138 -16.50 2.02 -3.38
C GLN A 138 -17.76 1.60 -2.63
N GLY A 139 -17.64 1.27 -1.35
CA GLY A 139 -18.81 1.01 -0.51
C GLY A 139 -19.56 2.30 -0.13
N MET A 140 -20.89 2.20 -0.09
CA MET A 140 -21.80 3.24 0.39
C MET A 140 -22.93 2.58 1.21
N GLY A 141 -22.69 2.40 2.50
CA GLY A 141 -23.59 1.66 3.39
C GLY A 141 -23.71 0.19 2.99
N ASP A 142 -24.93 -0.26 2.68
CA ASP A 142 -25.21 -1.60 2.16
C ASP A 142 -25.14 -1.71 0.63
N SER A 143 -24.73 -0.64 -0.04
CA SER A 143 -24.58 -0.59 -1.49
C SER A 143 -23.12 -0.41 -1.90
N ILE A 144 -22.84 -0.67 -3.16
CA ILE A 144 -21.56 -0.37 -3.82
C ILE A 144 -21.82 0.66 -4.92
N LEU A 145 -20.94 1.65 -5.01
CA LEU A 145 -20.83 2.56 -6.14
C LEU A 145 -19.82 2.00 -7.12
N VAL A 146 -20.18 1.99 -8.40
CA VAL A 146 -19.39 1.48 -9.51
C VAL A 146 -19.16 2.63 -10.49
N GLY A 147 -17.92 3.09 -10.60
CA GLY A 147 -17.53 4.09 -11.58
C GLY A 147 -17.25 3.46 -12.94
N LEU A 148 -18.04 3.83 -13.94
CA LEU A 148 -17.93 3.39 -15.33
C LEU A 148 -17.43 4.55 -16.21
N ASN A 149 -17.29 4.30 -17.53
CA ASN A 149 -16.82 5.32 -18.48
C ASN A 149 -17.70 6.59 -18.51
N ASP A 150 -19.02 6.44 -18.42
CA ASP A 150 -20.00 7.49 -18.70
C ASP A 150 -20.96 7.77 -17.54
N LYS A 151 -20.93 6.94 -16.50
CA LYS A 151 -21.87 7.00 -15.38
C LYS A 151 -21.32 6.35 -14.12
N ILE A 152 -22.03 6.58 -13.03
CA ILE A 152 -21.86 5.86 -11.77
C ILE A 152 -23.10 4.98 -11.59
N ALA A 153 -22.91 3.67 -11.42
CA ALA A 153 -23.97 2.76 -11.03
C ALA A 153 -23.95 2.56 -9.51
N LYS A 154 -25.13 2.35 -8.91
CA LYS A 154 -25.27 1.96 -7.51
C LYS A 154 -25.88 0.56 -7.49
N GLU A 155 -25.10 -0.41 -7.03
CA GLU A 155 -25.57 -1.78 -6.86
C GLU A 155 -25.87 -2.04 -5.38
N GLY A 156 -27.07 -2.54 -5.10
CA GLY A 156 -27.44 -2.99 -3.77
C GLY A 156 -26.91 -4.39 -3.52
N ALA A 157 -26.43 -4.68 -2.30
CA ALA A 157 -26.22 -6.07 -1.88
C ALA A 157 -27.58 -6.77 -1.74
N ASN A 158 -28.21 -7.17 -2.85
CA ASN A 158 -29.47 -7.87 -2.82
C ASN A 158 -29.23 -9.29 -2.28
N LYS A 159 -29.77 -9.56 -1.10
CA LYS A 159 -29.68 -10.84 -0.37
C LYS A 159 -30.45 -12.01 -1.01
N SER A 160 -30.90 -11.91 -2.26
CA SER A 160 -32.00 -12.73 -2.78
C SER A 160 -31.72 -13.60 -4.00
N GLU A 161 -30.47 -13.79 -4.43
CA GLU A 161 -30.14 -14.76 -5.51
C GLU A 161 -28.78 -15.46 -5.28
N MET A 162 -28.60 -16.05 -4.09
CA MET A 162 -27.63 -17.11 -3.85
C MET A 162 -28.35 -18.36 -3.38
#